data_AF-A0A6N0BMG1-F1
#
_entry.id   AF-A0A6N0BMG1-F1
#
_cell.length_a   1.000
_cell.length_b   1.000
_cell.length_c   1.000
_cell.angle_alpha   90.00
_cell.angle_beta   90.00
_cell.angle_gamma   90.00
#
_symmetry.space_group_name_H-M   'P 1'
#
loop_
_entity.id
_entity.type
_entity.pdbx_description
1 polymer ?
#
loop_
_entity_poly.entity_id
_entity_poly.type
_entity_poly.pdbx_seq_one_letter_code
_entity_poly.pdbx_strand_id
1 'polypeptide(L)' 'MAFEFEERQDRIDQLSKLLSVMQDVARKLANESHGRSYDKARELNEILHRARLQMDAIETEERRQVQMERRRAPRTNLES' A
#
# COMPACT_ATOMS: atom_id res chain seq x y z
N MET A 1 -2.58 15.60 15.21
CA MET A 1 -3.58 14.51 15.05
C MET A 1 -4.24 14.46 13.68
N ALA A 2 -5.17 15.36 13.28
CA ALA A 2 -5.83 15.24 11.96
C ALA A 2 -4.86 15.38 10.76
N PHE A 3 -3.93 16.33 10.83
CA PHE A 3 -2.91 16.56 9.79
C PHE A 3 -1.92 15.37 9.65
N GLU A 4 -1.47 14.78 10.76
CA GLU A 4 -0.56 13.62 10.74
C GLU A 4 -1.24 12.37 10.15
N PHE A 5 -2.55 12.24 10.34
CA PHE A 5 -3.34 11.16 9.76
C PHE A 5 -3.45 11.29 8.24
N GLU A 6 -3.75 12.50 7.75
CA GLU A 6 -3.79 12.79 6.30
C GLU A 6 -2.42 12.53 5.65
N GLU A 7 -1.32 13.02 6.26
CA GLU A 7 0.03 12.73 5.77
C GLU A 7 0.34 11.23 5.72
N ARG A 8 -0.13 10.47 6.72
CA ARG A 8 0.12 9.03 6.79
C ARG A 8 -0.65 8.29 5.68
N GLN A 9 -1.91 8.66 5.44
CA GLN A 9 -2.70 8.09 4.35
C GLN A 9 -2.08 8.44 2.99
N ASP A 10 -1.63 9.68 2.80
CA ASP A 10 -0.94 10.10 1.58
C ASP A 10 0.34 9.29 1.34
N ARG A 11 1.12 8.98 2.38
CA ARG A 11 2.31 8.12 2.28
C ARG A 11 1.95 6.69 1.87
N ILE A 12 0.87 6.13 2.41
CA ILE A 12 0.38 4.80 1.99
C ILE A 12 0.01 4.80 0.52
N ASP A 13 -0.79 5.78 0.10
CA ASP A 13 -1.25 5.90 -1.28
C ASP A 13 -0.05 6.05 -2.25
N GLN A 14 0.95 6.87 -1.88
CA GLN A 14 2.16 7.05 -2.66
C GLN A 14 2.97 5.75 -2.78
N LEU A 15 3.18 5.03 -1.67
CA LEU A 15 3.92 3.76 -1.67
C LEU A 15 3.20 2.67 -2.50
N SER A 16 1.87 2.56 -2.36
CA SER A 16 1.07 1.61 -3.13
C SER A 16 1.13 1.88 -4.64
N LYS A 17 1.10 3.16 -5.04
CA LYS A 17 1.26 3.58 -6.44
C LYS A 17 2.67 3.25 -6.96
N LEU A 18 3.71 3.54 -6.20
CA LEU A 18 5.10 3.24 -6.58
C LEU A 18 5.32 1.73 -6.77
N LEU A 19 4.85 0.91 -5.83
CA LEU A 19 4.98 -0.56 -5.95
C LEU A 19 4.24 -1.11 -7.17
N SER A 20 3.09 -0.52 -7.53
CA SER A 20 2.35 -0.92 -8.73
C SER A 20 3.18 -0.66 -10.00
N VAL A 21 3.80 0.53 -10.10
CA VAL A 21 4.68 0.87 -11.22
C VAL A 21 5.91 -0.04 -11.25
N MET A 22 6.55 -0.26 -10.10
CA MET A 22 7.72 -1.13 -10.01
C MET A 22 7.41 -2.57 -10.44
N GLN A 23 6.27 -3.12 -10.01
CA GLN A 23 5.86 -4.47 -10.41
C GLN A 23 5.59 -4.55 -11.91
N ASP A 24 4.90 -3.56 -12.48
CA ASP A 24 4.66 -3.50 -13.92
C ASP A 24 5.97 -3.46 -14.73
N VAL A 25 6.97 -2.71 -14.25
CA VAL A 25 8.31 -2.67 -14.86
C VAL A 25 9.02 -4.02 -14.70
N ALA A 26 8.99 -4.65 -13.52
CA ALA A 26 9.61 -5.96 -13.31
C ALA A 26 8.98 -7.04 -14.19
N ARG A 27 7.66 -7.00 -14.39
CA ARG A 27 6.95 -7.89 -15.32
C ARG A 27 7.40 -7.69 -16.77
N LYS A 28 7.51 -6.43 -17.23
CA LYS A 28 8.03 -6.12 -18.58
C LYS A 28 9.47 -6.60 -18.74
N LEU A 29 10.33 -6.32 -17.76
CA LEU A 29 11.70 -6.76 -17.73
C LEU A 29 11.82 -8.29 -17.82
N ALA A 30 10.95 -9.03 -17.13
CA ALA A 30 10.88 -10.47 -17.26
C ALA A 30 10.50 -10.89 -18.68
N ASN A 31 9.47 -10.27 -19.28
CA ASN A 31 9.05 -10.58 -20.66
C ASN A 31 10.14 -10.30 -21.72
N GLU A 32 11.01 -9.33 -21.46
CA GLU A 32 12.12 -8.94 -22.34
C GLU A 32 13.43 -9.72 -22.04
N SER A 33 13.47 -10.47 -20.94
CA SER A 33 14.64 -11.22 -20.51
C SER A 33 14.62 -12.67 -20.96
N HIS A 34 15.80 -13.29 -21.04
CA HIS A 34 15.97 -14.71 -21.35
C HIS A 34 16.96 -15.40 -20.41
N GLY A 35 16.86 -16.73 -20.31
CA GLY A 35 17.75 -17.57 -19.50
C GLY A 35 17.84 -17.11 -18.04
N ARG A 36 19.04 -17.07 -17.47
CA ARG A 36 19.24 -16.69 -16.06
C ARG A 36 18.76 -15.27 -15.71
N SER A 37 18.74 -14.36 -16.68
CA SER A 37 18.22 -13.00 -16.46
C SER A 37 16.70 -13.01 -16.31
N TYR A 38 16.00 -13.88 -17.05
CA TYR A 38 14.57 -14.09 -16.91
C TYR A 38 14.22 -14.57 -15.50
N ASP A 39 14.93 -15.57 -15.00
CA ASP A 39 14.67 -16.13 -13.66
C ASP A 39 14.77 -15.06 -12.57
N LYS A 40 15.76 -14.16 -12.68
CA LYS A 40 15.94 -13.04 -11.75
C LYS A 40 14.89 -11.95 -11.88
N ALA A 41 14.50 -11.60 -13.10
CA ALA A 41 13.42 -10.63 -13.32
C ALA A 41 12.06 -11.18 -12.84
N ARG A 42 11.83 -12.48 -13.03
CA ARG A 42 10.65 -13.18 -12.49
C ARG A 42 10.64 -13.18 -10.96
N GLU A 43 11.76 -13.52 -10.33
CA GLU A 43 11.92 -13.50 -8.87
C GLU A 43 11.64 -12.09 -8.30
N LEU A 44 12.17 -11.05 -8.95
CA LEU A 44 11.89 -9.66 -8.58
C LEU A 44 10.39 -9.32 -8.69
N ASN A 45 9.72 -9.73 -9.77
CA ASN A 45 8.29 -9.52 -9.94
C ASN A 45 7.46 -10.22 -8.83
N GLU A 46 7.86 -11.42 -8.42
CA GLU A 46 7.22 -12.15 -7.31
C GLU A 46 7.43 -11.45 -5.96
N ILE A 47 8.62 -10.90 -5.70
CA ILE A 47 8.88 -10.10 -4.49
C ILE A 47 8.00 -8.85 -4.46
N LEU A 48 7.89 -8.14 -5.58
CA LEU A 48 7.06 -6.93 -5.69
C LEU A 48 5.57 -7.25 -5.54
N HIS A 49 5.13 -8.42 -6.05
CA HIS A 49 3.77 -8.89 -5.80
C HIS A 49 3.49 -9.08 -4.31
N ARG A 50 4.40 -9.74 -3.57
CA ARG A 50 4.26 -9.94 -2.12
C ARG A 50 4.29 -8.61 -1.36
N ALA A 51 5.15 -7.68 -1.78
CA ALA A 51 5.19 -6.34 -1.20
C ALA A 51 3.85 -5.58 -1.38
N ARG A 52 3.18 -5.72 -2.52
CA ARG A 52 1.84 -5.15 -2.73
C ARG A 52 0.78 -5.77 -1.84
N LEU A 53 0.77 -7.10 -1.70
CA LEU A 53 -0.16 -7.77 -0.77
C LEU A 53 0.03 -7.27 0.67
N GLN A 54 1.27 -7.02 1.07
CA GLN A 54 1.56 -6.43 2.38
C GLN A 54 1.06 -4.98 2.48
N MET A 55 1.17 -4.18 1.42
CA MET A 55 0.61 -2.83 1.39
C MET A 55 -0.92 -2.84 1.47
N ASP A 56 -1.59 -3.75 0.79
CA ASP A 56 -3.05 -3.89 0.85
C ASP A 56 -3.50 -4.24 2.29
N ALA A 57 -2.73 -5.07 2.99
CA ALA A 57 -2.97 -5.38 4.40
C ALA A 57 -2.78 -4.16 5.32
N ILE A 58 -1.72 -3.36 5.10
CA ILE A 58 -1.48 -2.11 5.82
C ILE A 58 -2.64 -1.13 5.60
N GLU A 59 -3.05 -0.91 4.36
CA GLU A 59 -4.16 -0.02 4.04
C GLU A 59 -5.48 -0.48 4.70
N THR A 60 -5.73 -1.78 4.69
CA THR A 60 -6.92 -2.37 5.34
C THR A 60 -6.93 -2.11 6.85
N GLU A 61 -5.78 -2.30 7.52
CA GLU A 61 -5.65 -2.07 8.96
C GLU A 61 -5.84 -0.60 9.30
N GLU A 62 -5.31 0.32 8.50
CA GLU A 62 -5.49 1.75 8.71
C GLU A 62 -6.93 2.19 8.57
N ARG A 63 -7.61 1.74 7.50
CA ARG A 63 -9.04 1.99 7.33
C ARG A 63 -9.85 1.45 8.51
N ARG A 64 -9.42 0.35 9.13
CA ARG A 64 -10.06 -0.23 10.32
C ARG A 64 -9.83 0.65 11.55
N GLN A 65 -8.61 1.13 11.78
CA GLN A 65 -8.28 2.01 12.91
C GLN A 65 -9.08 3.31 12.86
N VAL A 66 -9.17 3.95 11.68
CA VAL A 66 -10.00 5.16 11.47
C VAL A 66 -11.45 4.93 11.83
N GLN A 67 -12.01 3.79 11.43
CA GLN A 67 -13.39 3.45 11.76
C GLN A 67 -13.58 3.24 13.27
N MET A 68 -12.60 2.65 13.95
CA MET A 68 -12.66 2.48 15.42
C MET A 68 -12.55 3.82 16.15
N GLU A 69 -11.66 4.72 15.72
CA GLU A 69 -11.52 6.05 16.30
C GLU A 69 -12.78 6.89 16.13
N ARG A 70 -13.38 6.87 14.93
CA ARG A 70 -14.67 7.54 14.67
C ARG A 70 -15.82 7.00 15.53
N ARG A 71 -15.78 5.71 15.88
CA ARG A 71 -16.77 5.09 16.80
C ARG A 71 -16.51 5.43 18.27
N ARG A 72 -15.25 5.73 18.64
CA ARG A 72 -14.86 6.08 20.02
C ARG A 72 -15.04 7.55 20.34
N ALA A 73 -15.07 8.45 19.36
CA ALA A 73 -15.39 9.86 19.57
C ALA A 73 -16.89 10.00 19.94
N PRO A 74 -17.26 10.39 21.18
CA PRO A 74 -18.64 10.70 21.53
C PRO A 74 -19.09 11.91 20.70
N ARG A 75 -20.40 12.03 20.47
CA ARG A 75 -21.03 13.29 20.02
C ARG A 75 -20.82 14.35 21.10
N THR A 76 -19.64 14.95 21.17
CA THR A 76 -19.47 16.22 21.86
C THR A 76 -20.23 17.25 21.02
N ASN A 77 -21.23 17.89 21.63
CA ASN A 77 -22.14 18.90 21.06
C ASN A 77 -23.51 18.37 20.62
N LEU A 78 -24.25 17.78 21.56
CA LEU A 78 -25.66 18.12 21.76
C LEU A 78 -25.78 18.49 23.24
N GLU A 79 -26.35 19.67 23.51
CA GLU A 79 -26.56 20.31 24.83
C GLU A 79 -25.50 21.33 25.28
N SER A 80 -25.67 22.58 24.82
CA SER A 80 -25.92 23.76 25.68
C SER A 80 -26.36 24.94 24.80
#